data_AF-A0A7S4QMC2-F1
#
_entry.id   AF-A0A7S4QMC2-F1
#
_cell.length_a   1.000
_cell.length_b   1.000
_cell.length_c   1.000
_cell.angle_alpha   90.00
_cell.angle_beta   90.00
_cell.angle_gamma   90.00
#
_symmetry.space_group_name_H-M   'P 1'
#
loop_
_entity.id
_entity.type
_entity.pdbx_description
1 polymer ?
#
loop_
_entity_poly.entity_id
_entity_poly.type
_entity_poly.pdbx_seq_one_letter_code
_entity_poly.pdbx_strand_id
1 'polypeptide(L)'
;RFRRCASGIPPLVPAHAGTRAVRMAAQEGQGGEGERQGGGTMRDVMQYCRPFKDRYNRCFDVWYRQGFLQGKLNNACDDEFEDFKACVLEEMAARGLRFAGASELPPELRRR
;
A
#
# COMPACT_ATOMS: atom_id res chain seq x y z
N ARG A 1 27.57 -2.80 -24.85
CA ARG A 1 27.22 -1.44 -25.34
C ARG A 1 26.36 -0.76 -24.27
N PHE A 2 27.00 -0.03 -23.35
CA PHE A 2 26.31 0.74 -22.32
C PHE A 2 25.88 2.09 -22.91
N ARG A 3 24.58 2.39 -22.90
CA ARG A 3 24.07 3.74 -23.19
C ARG A 3 23.63 4.37 -21.86
N ARG A 4 24.34 5.44 -21.50
CA ARG A 4 24.10 6.31 -20.35
C ARG A 4 22.76 7.03 -20.51
N CYS A 5 21.95 7.04 -19.44
CA CYS A 5 20.90 8.05 -19.29
C CYS A 5 21.58 9.36 -18.88
N ALA A 6 21.45 10.39 -19.72
CA ALA A 6 21.79 11.77 -19.40
C ALA A 6 20.46 12.53 -19.31
N SER A 7 20.06 12.90 -18.10
CA SER A 7 18.97 13.86 -17.85
C SER A 7 19.41 14.78 -16.72
N GLY A 8 19.50 16.06 -17.06
CA GLY A 8 20.25 17.09 -16.35
C GLY A 8 19.60 17.58 -15.05
N ILE A 9 20.48 18.04 -14.18
CA ILE A 9 20.21 18.79 -12.94
C ILE A 9 20.03 20.27 -13.31
N PRO A 10 18.91 20.92 -12.95
CA PRO A 10 18.86 22.39 -12.88
C PRO A 10 19.26 22.90 -11.47
N PRO A 11 19.79 24.13 -11.37
CA PRO A 11 20.62 24.59 -10.26
C PRO A 11 19.85 25.13 -9.03
N LEU A 12 20.55 25.08 -7.91
CA LEU A 12 20.27 25.76 -6.64
C LEU A 12 20.41 27.28 -6.75
N VAL A 13 19.51 28.04 -6.12
CA VAL A 13 19.73 29.43 -5.70
C VAL A 13 19.16 29.67 -4.28
N PRO A 14 19.86 30.42 -3.40
CA PRO A 14 19.47 30.63 -1.99
C PRO A 14 18.98 32.06 -1.63
N ALA A 15 18.29 32.12 -0.46
CA ALA A 15 18.19 33.21 0.54
C ALA A 15 17.41 34.52 0.18
N HIS A 16 16.64 35.20 1.06
CA HIS A 16 16.84 35.58 2.47
C HIS A 16 15.55 35.96 3.25
N ALA A 17 15.62 35.80 4.59
CA ALA A 17 15.15 36.65 5.72
C ALA A 17 13.70 37.25 5.74
N GLY A 18 12.94 37.30 6.84
CA GLY A 18 13.24 37.04 8.25
C GLY A 18 12.01 37.21 9.18
N THR A 19 12.10 36.52 10.32
CA THR A 19 11.62 36.83 11.68
C THR A 19 10.16 37.25 11.96
N ARG A 20 9.42 36.37 12.66
CA ARG A 20 8.86 36.73 13.98
C ARG A 20 8.56 35.48 14.84
N ALA A 21 9.24 35.40 15.98
CA ALA A 21 8.97 34.41 17.01
C ALA A 21 7.85 34.90 17.95
N VAL A 22 6.89 34.03 18.26
CA VAL A 22 6.15 34.05 19.53
C VAL A 22 6.00 32.60 19.98
N ARG A 23 6.65 32.26 21.10
CA ARG A 23 6.50 30.99 21.81
C ARG A 23 5.20 31.01 22.59
N MET A 24 4.41 29.94 22.53
CA MET A 24 3.51 29.54 23.63
C MET A 24 3.54 28.01 23.75
N ALA A 25 3.81 27.57 24.98
CA ALA A 25 3.98 26.18 25.37
C ALA A 25 2.64 25.45 25.48
N ALA A 26 2.63 24.15 25.16
CA ALA A 26 1.67 23.19 25.67
C ALA A 26 2.34 21.81 25.80
N GLN A 27 2.71 21.55 27.05
CA GLN A 27 2.89 20.30 27.78
C GLN A 27 2.91 18.96 27.03
N GLU A 28 4.07 18.32 27.13
CA GLU A 28 4.36 16.92 27.51
C GLU A 28 3.24 15.88 27.45
N GLY A 29 3.38 14.98 26.49
CA GLY A 29 2.98 13.59 26.62
C GLY A 29 4.23 12.71 26.58
N GLN A 30 4.68 12.24 27.74
CA GLN A 30 5.61 11.11 27.84
C GLN A 30 4.84 9.84 27.50
N GLY A 31 5.02 9.35 26.27
CA GLY A 31 4.72 7.99 25.86
C GLY A 31 6.03 7.31 25.54
N GLY A 32 6.62 6.64 26.53
CA GLY A 32 7.70 5.69 26.27
C GLY A 32 7.10 4.46 25.61
N GLU A 33 7.44 4.22 24.36
CA GLU A 33 7.20 2.92 23.72
C GLU A 33 8.53 2.35 23.29
N GLY A 34 8.89 1.28 24.00
CA GLY A 34 10.07 0.50 23.74
C GLY A 34 10.10 0.01 22.31
N GLU A 35 11.28 0.17 21.72
CA GLU A 35 11.71 -0.52 20.52
C GLU A 35 11.49 -2.03 20.68
N ARG A 36 10.51 -2.56 19.95
CA ARG A 36 10.33 -3.99 19.74
C ARG A 36 10.11 -4.21 18.24
N GLN A 37 11.17 -4.63 17.57
CA GLN A 37 11.18 -4.90 16.14
C GLN A 37 10.14 -5.97 15.78
N GLY A 38 9.25 -5.58 14.87
CA GLY A 38 8.25 -6.40 14.20
C GLY A 38 7.75 -5.62 12.98
N GLY A 39 8.67 -5.34 12.05
CA GLY A 39 8.48 -4.40 10.96
C GLY A 39 7.55 -4.90 9.86
N GLY A 40 6.38 -4.27 9.77
CA GLY A 40 5.47 -4.36 8.62
C GLY A 40 4.03 -4.44 9.08
N THR A 41 3.33 -3.31 9.12
CA THR A 41 1.89 -3.31 9.37
C THR A 41 1.14 -3.58 8.06
N MET A 42 -0.12 -4.06 8.15
CA MET A 42 -0.98 -4.25 6.96
C MET A 42 -1.17 -2.94 6.17
N ARG A 43 -1.11 -1.79 6.85
CA ARG A 43 -1.15 -0.47 6.21
C ARG A 43 0.04 -0.28 5.25
N ASP A 44 1.23 -0.70 5.64
CA ASP A 44 2.44 -0.54 4.83
C ASP A 44 2.38 -1.41 3.56
N VAL A 45 1.86 -2.63 3.69
CA VAL A 45 1.56 -3.51 2.53
C VAL A 45 0.62 -2.82 1.56
N MET A 46 -0.49 -2.27 2.08
CA MET A 46 -1.49 -1.59 1.25
C MET A 46 -0.93 -0.33 0.58
N GLN A 47 -0.03 0.39 1.25
CA GLN A 47 0.63 1.55 0.69
C GLN A 47 1.62 1.18 -0.42
N TYR A 48 2.35 0.07 -0.26
CA TYR A 48 3.24 -0.45 -1.28
C TYR A 48 2.49 -0.94 -2.52
N CYS A 49 1.40 -1.71 -2.33
CA CYS A 49 0.60 -2.25 -3.42
C CYS A 49 -0.38 -1.27 -4.06
N ARG A 50 -0.36 0.01 -3.65
CA ARG A 50 -1.25 1.05 -4.15
C ARG A 50 -1.28 1.18 -5.69
N PRO A 51 -0.17 1.13 -6.44
CA PRO A 51 -0.21 1.27 -7.90
C PRO A 51 -0.97 0.13 -8.61
N PHE A 52 -0.93 -1.08 -8.05
CA PHE A 52 -1.70 -2.22 -8.54
C PHE A 52 -3.18 -2.07 -8.19
N LYS A 53 -3.46 -1.67 -6.95
CA LYS A 53 -4.83 -1.35 -6.50
C LYS A 53 -5.48 -0.27 -7.36
N ASP A 54 -4.76 0.81 -7.67
CA ASP A 54 -5.28 1.93 -8.44
C ASP A 54 -5.61 1.51 -9.89
N ARG A 55 -4.84 0.57 -10.47
CA ARG A 55 -5.15 -0.03 -11.79
C ARG A 55 -6.42 -0.86 -11.73
N TYR A 56 -6.50 -1.78 -10.77
CA TYR A 56 -7.69 -2.60 -10.55
C TYR A 56 -8.93 -1.75 -10.31
N ASN A 57 -8.87 -0.76 -9.41
CA ASN A 57 -9.98 0.13 -9.09
C ASN A 57 -10.50 0.87 -10.34
N ARG A 58 -9.61 1.37 -11.21
CA ARG A 58 -10.04 2.05 -12.45
C ARG A 58 -10.82 1.12 -13.38
N CYS A 59 -10.39 -0.13 -13.52
CA CYS A 59 -11.14 -1.12 -14.30
C CYS A 59 -12.48 -1.44 -13.61
N PHE A 60 -12.42 -1.74 -12.31
CA PHE A 60 -13.56 -2.16 -11.51
C PHE A 60 -14.67 -1.11 -11.49
N ASP A 61 -14.35 0.17 -11.32
CA ASP A 61 -15.35 1.24 -11.28
C ASP A 61 -16.15 1.36 -12.59
N VAL A 62 -15.48 1.16 -13.74
CA VAL A 62 -16.12 1.16 -15.06
C VAL A 62 -16.98 -0.08 -15.22
N TRP A 63 -16.40 -1.25 -14.98
CA TRP A 63 -17.11 -2.53 -15.09
C TRP A 63 -18.30 -2.61 -14.14
N TYR A 64 -18.17 -2.12 -12.92
CA TYR A 64 -19.23 -2.13 -11.92
C TYR A 64 -20.44 -1.33 -12.40
N ARG A 65 -20.21 -0.10 -12.89
CA ARG A 65 -21.27 0.80 -13.35
C ARG A 65 -21.92 0.36 -14.65
N GLN A 66 -21.14 -0.17 -15.59
CA GLN A 66 -21.59 -0.44 -16.97
C GLN A 66 -21.88 -1.93 -17.25
N GLY A 67 -21.40 -2.81 -16.39
CA GLY A 67 -21.56 -4.26 -16.50
C GLY A 67 -22.40 -4.79 -15.35
N PHE A 68 -21.83 -4.79 -14.15
CA PHE A 68 -22.42 -5.45 -12.99
C PHE A 68 -23.82 -4.92 -12.67
N LEU A 69 -23.99 -3.59 -12.56
CA LEU A 69 -25.31 -2.98 -12.29
C LEU A 69 -26.34 -3.21 -13.41
N GLN A 70 -25.90 -3.60 -14.60
CA GLN A 70 -26.76 -3.94 -15.74
C GLN A 70 -27.00 -5.46 -15.86
N GLY A 71 -26.55 -6.25 -14.88
CA GLY A 71 -26.73 -7.70 -14.85
C GLY A 71 -25.65 -8.50 -15.60
N LYS A 72 -24.59 -7.85 -16.10
CA LYS A 72 -23.44 -8.56 -16.70
C LYS A 72 -22.49 -8.99 -15.60
N LEU A 73 -22.49 -10.28 -15.29
CA LEU A 73 -21.70 -10.86 -14.19
C LEU A 73 -20.27 -11.26 -14.58
N ASN A 74 -19.93 -11.23 -15.87
CA ASN A 74 -18.58 -11.56 -16.31
C ASN A 74 -17.62 -10.42 -15.93
N ASN A 75 -16.69 -10.68 -15.01
CA ASN A 75 -15.69 -9.70 -14.59
C ASN A 75 -14.63 -9.54 -15.67
N ALA A 76 -14.37 -8.31 -16.10
CA ALA A 76 -13.34 -8.02 -17.11
C ALA A 76 -12.00 -7.63 -16.48
N CYS A 77 -11.94 -7.50 -15.15
CA CYS A 77 -10.81 -6.93 -14.42
C CYS A 77 -10.00 -7.98 -13.63
N ASP A 78 -10.07 -9.25 -14.06
CA ASP A 78 -9.43 -10.35 -13.36
C ASP A 78 -7.89 -10.24 -13.41
N ASP A 79 -7.34 -9.78 -14.53
CA ASP A 79 -5.89 -9.58 -14.68
C ASP A 79 -5.37 -8.52 -13.70
N GLU A 80 -6.00 -7.35 -13.62
CA GLU A 80 -5.60 -6.31 -12.67
C GLU A 80 -5.82 -6.73 -11.22
N PHE A 81 -6.82 -7.56 -10.96
CA PHE A 81 -7.09 -8.09 -9.63
C PHE A 81 -6.00 -9.07 -9.18
N GLU A 82 -5.60 -10.01 -10.04
CA GLU A 82 -4.56 -10.98 -9.73
C GLU A 82 -3.21 -10.29 -9.51
N ASP A 83 -2.88 -9.26 -10.29
CA ASP A 83 -1.71 -8.40 -10.06
C ASP A 83 -1.71 -7.74 -8.66
N PHE A 84 -2.85 -7.15 -8.26
CA PHE A 84 -3.00 -6.53 -6.95
C PHE A 84 -2.90 -7.57 -5.81
N LYS A 85 -3.56 -8.71 -5.97
CA LYS A 85 -3.58 -9.81 -5.01
C LYS A 85 -2.19 -10.42 -4.83
N ALA A 86 -1.46 -10.65 -5.91
CA ALA A 86 -0.09 -11.15 -5.88
C ALA A 86 0.81 -10.21 -5.05
N CYS A 87 0.76 -8.90 -5.32
CA CYS A 87 1.51 -7.92 -4.54
C CYS A 87 1.20 -8.00 -3.03
N VAL A 88 -0.08 -8.05 -2.66
CA VAL A 88 -0.48 -8.10 -1.24
C VAL A 88 0.03 -9.37 -0.57
N LEU A 89 -0.11 -10.53 -1.23
CA LEU A 89 0.33 -11.82 -0.68
C LEU A 89 1.85 -11.87 -0.50
N GLU A 90 2.60 -11.41 -1.51
CA GLU A 90 4.06 -11.38 -1.49
C GLU A 90 4.59 -10.44 -0.40
N GLU A 91 4.04 -9.23 -0.32
CA GLU A 91 4.46 -8.25 0.69
C GLU A 91 4.08 -8.66 2.11
N MET A 92 2.92 -9.29 2.30
CA MET A 92 2.55 -9.86 3.60
C MET A 92 3.53 -10.96 4.00
N ALA A 93 3.84 -11.88 3.08
CA ALA A 93 4.78 -12.96 3.33
C ALA A 93 6.19 -12.42 3.64
N ALA A 94 6.67 -11.43 2.88
CA ALA A 94 7.97 -10.79 3.08
C ALA A 94 8.09 -10.10 4.45
N ARG A 95 6.98 -9.61 4.99
CA ARG A 95 6.90 -8.93 6.30
C ARG A 95 6.53 -9.86 7.45
N GLY A 96 6.35 -11.15 7.20
CA GLY A 96 5.94 -12.13 8.20
C GLY A 96 4.49 -11.97 8.68
N LEU A 97 3.66 -11.22 7.94
CA LEU A 97 2.23 -11.05 8.21
C LEU A 97 1.48 -12.30 7.73
N ARG A 98 0.59 -12.83 8.59
CA ARG A 98 -0.25 -13.98 8.27
C ARG A 98 -1.70 -13.55 8.16
N PHE A 99 -2.43 -14.08 7.18
CA PHE A 99 -3.89 -13.93 7.17
C PHE A 99 -4.47 -14.73 8.33
N ALA A 100 -5.21 -14.06 9.22
CA ALA A 100 -5.85 -14.67 10.38
C ALA A 100 -6.89 -15.75 10.03
N GLY A 101 -7.15 -16.03 8.75
CA GLY A 101 -8.07 -17.09 8.29
C GLY A 101 -7.41 -18.33 7.69
N ALA A 102 -6.07 -18.39 7.58
CA ALA A 102 -5.39 -19.54 6.95
C ALA A 102 -4.88 -20.58 7.96
N SER A 103 -4.70 -20.20 9.23
CA SER A 103 -4.08 -21.07 10.24
C SER A 103 -5.08 -21.90 11.04
N GLU A 104 -6.35 -21.51 11.08
CA GLU A 104 -7.36 -22.16 11.90
C GLU A 104 -8.48 -22.76 11.05
N LEU A 105 -8.12 -23.63 10.11
CA LEU A 105 -9.09 -24.62 9.66
C LEU A 105 -9.16 -25.69 10.76
N PRO A 106 -10.32 -25.88 11.43
CA PRO A 106 -10.50 -26.97 12.39
C PRO A 106 -10.06 -28.29 11.74
N PRO A 107 -9.41 -29.20 12.49
CA PRO A 107 -8.92 -30.46 11.95
C PRO A 107 -10.01 -31.25 11.20
N GLU A 108 -11.27 -31.11 11.62
CA GLU A 108 -12.46 -31.72 11.00
C GLU A 108 -12.73 -31.29 9.55
N LEU A 109 -12.20 -30.15 9.10
CA LEU A 109 -12.44 -29.60 7.76
C LEU A 109 -11.26 -29.80 6.80
N ARG A 110 -10.16 -30.42 7.25
CA ARG A 110 -9.10 -30.89 6.35
C ARG A 110 -9.57 -32.17 5.66
N ARG A 111 -10.20 -32.05 4.48
CA ARG A 111 -10.59 -33.22 3.67
C ARG A 111 -9.37 -34.11 3.38
N ARG A 112 -9.52 -35.41 3.66
CA ARG A 112 -8.62 -36.50 3.26
C ARG A 112 -8.51 -36.63 1.74
#